data_AF-A0A6G7GSF4-F1
#
_entry.id   AF-A0A6G7GSF4-F1
#
_cell.length_a   1.000
_cell.length_b   1.000
_cell.length_c   1.000
_cell.angle_alpha   90.00
_cell.angle_beta   90.00
_cell.angle_gamma   90.00
#
_symmetry.space_group_name_H-M   'P 1'
#
loop_
_entity.id
_entity.type
_entity.pdbx_description
1 polymer ?
#
loop_
_entity_poly.entity_id
_entity_poly.type
_entity_poly.pdbx_seq_one_letter_code
_entity_poly.pdbx_strand_id
1 'polypeptide(L)'
;MEAIIAVGYRVNSERGIQFRQWATEILKSYIHKGYVLDSDRFKYGSRFSARYFDELYEEIKDIRSSERMLYQKITDFLCKE
;
A
#
# COMPACT_ATOMS: atom_id res chain seq x y z
N MET A 1 0.61 -10.43 12.36
CA MET A 1 0.65 -9.15 13.12
C MET A 1 1.32 -9.29 14.49
N GLU A 2 1.07 -10.37 15.24
CA GLU A 2 1.64 -10.53 16.59
C GLU A 2 3.18 -10.60 16.63
N ALA A 3 3.81 -11.13 15.59
CA ALA A 3 5.27 -11.22 15.50
C ALA A 3 5.97 -9.84 15.52
N ILE A 4 5.34 -8.81 14.96
CA ILE A 4 5.89 -7.44 14.89
C ILE A 4 5.90 -6.79 16.28
N ILE A 5 4.83 -7.00 17.05
CA ILE A 5 4.70 -6.46 18.41
C ILE A 5 5.62 -7.24 19.37
N ALA A 6 5.73 -8.56 19.20
CA ALA A 6 6.57 -9.43 20.02
C ALA A 6 8.07 -9.11 19.92
N VAL A 7 8.56 -8.74 18.73
CA VAL A 7 9.97 -8.36 18.51
C VAL A 7 10.27 -6.97 19.09
N GLY A 8 9.32 -6.04 19.04
CA GLY A 8 9.48 -4.69 19.59
C GLY A 8 9.61 -4.65 21.12
N TYR A 9 8.91 -5.54 21.83
CA TYR A 9 8.86 -5.57 23.30
C TYR A 9 10.08 -6.17 23.99
N ARG A 10 10.85 -7.03 23.30
CA ARG A 10 11.90 -7.84 23.94
C ARG A 10 13.31 -7.30 23.76
N VAL A 11 13.49 -6.27 22.95
CA VAL A 11 14.82 -5.98 22.39
C VAL A 11 15.19 -4.51 22.55
N ASN A 12 15.96 -4.22 23.61
CA ASN A 12 16.70 -2.96 23.76
C ASN A 12 18.03 -3.00 22.98
N SER A 13 17.99 -3.54 21.76
CA SER A 13 19.16 -3.65 20.89
C SER A 13 19.06 -2.66 19.74
N GLU A 14 20.20 -2.37 19.14
CA GLU A 14 20.34 -1.56 17.92
C GLU A 14 19.38 -2.02 16.80
N ARG A 15 19.16 -3.34 16.69
CA ARG A 15 18.21 -3.94 15.75
C ARG A 15 16.75 -3.57 16.05
N GLY A 16 16.40 -3.43 17.32
CA GLY A 16 15.08 -2.94 17.75
C GLY A 16 14.85 -1.46 17.45
N ILE A 17 15.92 -0.64 17.52
CA ILE A 17 15.87 0.78 17.13
C ILE A 17 15.64 0.90 15.62
N GLN A 18 16.41 0.16 14.80
CA GLN A 18 16.24 0.12 13.35
C GLN A 18 14.83 -0.32 12.96
N PHE A 19 14.29 -1.34 13.62
CA PHE A 19 12.92 -1.80 13.39
C PHE A 19 11.88 -0.71 13.68
N ARG A 20 12.00 0.00 14.81
CA ARG A 20 11.07 1.10 15.15
C ARG A 20 11.14 2.23 14.14
N GLN A 21 12.34 2.58 13.67
CA GLN A 21 12.52 3.59 12.62
C GLN A 21 11.81 3.17 11.34
N TRP A 22 12.05 1.95 10.86
CA TRP A 22 11.40 1.39 9.68
C TRP A 22 9.87 1.34 9.83
N ALA A 23 9.36 0.82 10.94
CA ALA A 23 7.92 0.73 11.18
C ALA A 23 7.25 2.11 11.24
N THR A 24 7.94 3.11 11.81
CA THR A 24 7.44 4.49 11.84
C THR A 24 7.34 5.10 10.44
N GLU A 25 8.30 4.81 9.57
CA GLU A 25 8.28 5.28 8.18
C GLU A 25 7.12 4.66 7.38
N ILE A 26 6.92 3.36 7.52
CA ILE A 26 5.79 2.63 6.91
C ILE A 26 4.45 3.24 7.37
N LEU A 27 4.27 3.43 8.67
CA LEU A 27 3.05 4.01 9.23
C LEU A 27 2.81 5.45 8.75
N LYS A 28 3.88 6.27 8.70
CA LYS A 28 3.77 7.63 8.15
C LYS A 28 3.34 7.62 6.68
N SER A 29 3.89 6.72 5.87
CA SER A 29 3.50 6.60 4.46
C SER A 29 2.04 6.20 4.31
N TYR A 30 1.56 5.25 5.12
CA TYR A 30 0.13 4.89 5.14
C TYR A 30 -0.77 6.07 5.52
N ILE A 31 -0.40 6.85 6.52
CA ILE A 31 -1.23 8.01 6.95
C ILE A 31 -1.26 9.10 5.88
N HIS A 32 -0.13 9.39 5.22
CA HIS A 32 -0.05 10.49 4.26
C HIS A 32 -0.55 10.12 2.86
N LYS A 33 -0.27 8.88 2.41
CA LYS A 33 -0.55 8.45 1.04
C LYS A 33 -1.71 7.45 0.95
N GLY A 34 -2.09 6.81 2.06
CA GLY A 34 -3.05 5.71 2.08
C GLY A 34 -2.46 4.36 1.68
N TYR A 35 -1.22 4.32 1.17
CA TYR A 35 -0.57 3.09 0.73
C TYR A 35 0.94 3.12 0.97
N VAL A 36 1.55 1.93 0.92
CA VAL A 36 2.99 1.73 0.96
C VAL A 36 3.40 0.90 -0.25
N LEU A 37 4.46 1.34 -0.93
CA LEU A 37 4.95 0.69 -2.13
C LEU A 37 6.47 0.55 -2.04
N ASP A 38 6.95 -0.65 -2.34
CA ASP A 38 8.38 -0.95 -2.38
C ASP A 38 8.94 -0.57 -3.77
N SER A 39 9.52 0.62 -3.84
CA SER A 39 10.08 1.18 -5.08
C SER A 39 11.33 0.45 -5.58
N ASP A 40 12.10 -0.15 -4.68
CA ASP A 40 13.34 -0.85 -5.05
C ASP A 40 13.01 -2.20 -5.68
N ARG A 41 12.01 -2.89 -5.12
CA ARG A 41 11.43 -4.08 -5.74
C ARG A 41 10.82 -3.77 -7.11
N PHE A 42 10.28 -2.57 -7.30
CA PHE A 42 9.75 -2.09 -8.59
C PHE A 42 10.84 -1.89 -9.65
N LYS A 43 11.98 -1.32 -9.26
CA LYS A 43 13.07 -0.98 -10.18
C LYS A 43 14.02 -2.15 -10.46
N TYR A 44 14.21 -3.04 -9.50
CA TYR A 44 15.23 -4.09 -9.54
C TYR A 44 14.67 -5.52 -9.39
N GLY A 45 13.34 -5.67 -9.45
CA GLY A 45 12.65 -6.93 -9.18
C GLY A 45 13.04 -8.10 -10.11
N SER A 46 13.12 -9.31 -9.55
CA SER A 46 13.38 -10.56 -10.29
C SER A 46 12.09 -11.17 -10.87
N ARG A 47 12.15 -12.30 -11.59
CA ARG A 47 10.96 -13.00 -12.10
C ARG A 47 9.86 -13.27 -11.05
N PHE A 48 10.21 -13.34 -9.75
CA PHE A 48 9.25 -13.53 -8.66
C PHE A 48 8.45 -12.27 -8.28
N SER A 49 8.86 -11.08 -8.71
CA SER A 49 8.08 -9.86 -8.50
C SER A 49 7.04 -9.61 -9.60
N ALA A 50 7.09 -10.32 -10.73
CA ALA A 50 6.11 -10.17 -11.81
C ALA A 50 4.67 -10.40 -11.32
N ARG A 51 4.43 -11.52 -10.62
CA ARG A 51 3.11 -11.81 -10.04
C ARG A 51 2.63 -10.73 -9.05
N TYR A 52 3.55 -10.19 -8.26
CA TYR A 52 3.24 -9.10 -7.33
C TYR A 52 2.83 -7.82 -8.07
N PHE A 53 3.44 -7.52 -9.21
CA PHE A 53 3.06 -6.37 -10.03
C PHE A 53 1.74 -6.60 -10.77
N ASP A 54 1.49 -7.81 -11.26
CA ASP A 54 0.24 -8.16 -11.93
C ASP A 54 -0.97 -8.00 -10.99
N GLU A 55 -0.85 -8.50 -9.75
CA GLU A 55 -1.89 -8.34 -8.72
C GLU A 55 -2.13 -6.86 -8.38
N LEU A 56 -1.06 -6.09 -8.16
CA LEU A 56 -1.14 -4.67 -7.84
C LEU A 56 -1.71 -3.85 -9.02
N TYR A 57 -1.43 -4.26 -10.25
CA TYR A 57 -1.97 -3.63 -11.45
C TYR A 57 -3.48 -3.84 -11.59
N GLU A 58 -3.96 -5.06 -11.38
CA GLU A 58 -5.40 -5.35 -11.42
C GLU A 58 -6.15 -4.63 -10.29
N GLU A 59 -5.58 -4.51 -9.10
CA GLU A 59 -6.19 -3.73 -8.01
C GLU A 59 -6.31 -2.23 -8.36
N ILE A 60 -5.25 -1.62 -8.92
CA ILE A 60 -5.30 -0.22 -9.40
C ILE A 60 -6.37 -0.07 -10.50
N LYS A 61 -6.43 -1.01 -11.43
CA LYS A 61 -7.40 -0.99 -12.53
C LYS A 61 -8.84 -1.10 -12.01
N ASP A 62 -9.08 -1.90 -10.99
CA ASP A 62 -10.38 -2.04 -10.36
C ASP A 62 -10.83 -0.75 -9.65
N ILE A 63 -9.91 -0.11 -8.91
CA ILE A 63 -10.13 1.23 -8.30
C ILE A 63 -10.51 2.24 -9.39
N ARG A 64 -9.78 2.28 -10.51
CA ARG A 64 -10.09 3.21 -11.62
C ARG A 64 -11.42 2.92 -12.30
N SER A 65 -11.79 1.64 -12.44
CA SER A 65 -13.09 1.25 -12.99
C SER A 65 -14.23 1.71 -12.09
N SER A 66 -14.02 1.63 -10.77
CA SER A 66 -14.95 2.08 -9.74
C SER A 66 -15.15 3.60 -9.77
N GLU A 67 -14.08 4.38 -9.95
CA GLU A 67 -14.16 5.84 -10.13
C GLU A 67 -14.95 6.22 -11.39
N ARG A 68 -14.71 5.52 -12.51
CA ARG A 68 -15.47 5.76 -13.75
C ARG A 68 -16.98 5.52 -13.55
N MET A 69 -17.33 4.45 -12.84
CA MET A 69 -18.71 4.14 -12.49
C MET A 69 -19.33 5.17 -11.53
N LEU A 70 -18.53 5.75 -10.63
CA LEU A 70 -18.96 6.84 -9.76
C LEU A 70 -19.30 8.11 -10.57
N TYR A 71 -18.43 8.52 -11.49
CA TYR A 71 -18.69 9.68 -12.35
C TYR A 71 -19.89 9.48 -13.26
N GLN A 72 -20.06 8.28 -13.83
CA GLN A 72 -21.23 7.94 -14.63
C GLN A 72 -22.53 8.11 -13.82
N LYS A 73 -22.57 7.62 -12.57
CA LYS A 73 -23.73 7.78 -11.68
C LYS A 73 -24.03 9.24 -11.33
N ILE A 74 -23.00 10.06 -11.11
CA ILE A 74 -23.18 11.50 -10.84
C ILE A 74 -23.76 12.20 -12.07
N THR A 75 -23.23 11.91 -13.26
CA THR A 75 -23.78 12.47 -14.52
C THR A 75 -25.22 11.99 -14.75
N ASP A 76 -25.51 10.71 -14.52
CA ASP A 76 -26.86 10.17 -14.66
C ASP A 76 -27.85 10.81 -13.66
N PHE A 77 -27.40 11.23 -12.48
CA PHE A 77 -28.22 12.00 -11.52
C PHE A 77 -28.45 13.43 -12.01
N LEU A 78 -27.38 14.12 -12.43
CA LEU A 78 -27.43 15.52 -12.88
C LEU A 78 -28.19 15.71 -14.21
N CYS A 79 -28.24 14.70 -15.07
CA CYS A 79 -28.99 14.74 -16.34
C CYS A 79 -30.45 14.31 -16.22
N LYS A 80 -30.90 13.88 -15.02
CA LYS A 80 -32.28 13.41 -14.78
C LYS A 80 -33.17 14.46 -14.10
N GLU A 81 -32.62 15.63 -13.77
CA GLU A 81 -33.35 16.87 -13.47
C GLU A 81 -33.35 17.79 -14.70
#